data_AF-A0AAW0KRN5-F1
#
_entry.id   AF-A0AAW0KRN5-F1
#
_cell.length_a   1.000
_cell.length_b   1.000
_cell.length_c   1.000
_cell.angle_alpha   90.00
_cell.angle_beta   90.00
_cell.angle_gamma   90.00
#
_symmetry.space_group_name_H-M   'P 1'
#
loop_
_entity.id
_entity.type
_entity.pdbx_description
1 polymer ?
#
loop_
_entity_poly.entity_id
_entity_poly.type
_entity_poly.pdbx_seq_one_letter_code
_entity_poly.pdbx_strand_id
1 'polypeptide(L)'
;MNRPPAWITSISYLAADRLFQNGKCGLSFLMNIQRVLRWMGLESPIPLSVLFLVKINHASEIDEIIDYISYIKGAFVIRMLQSYLGANCFRLVVRFYTDKRFWTALEEGSGEPVNKLMNSWTKQKGYPVLSVKVKDQKLVFDQSRFLASGTHGDGQWTVPITLCCGSYDVRKNFLLQKNSETLDMKELTSDKSNLASAWVKLNVDQTGFYRVEYDEDLEARLQNAIENKYLSTTDRFGSFDIFTHTSFYLMMGCVDG
;
A
#
# COMPACT_ATOMS: atom_id res chain seq x y z
N MET A 1 -24.98 -1.89 -6.88
CA MET A 1 -23.72 -1.58 -6.15
C MET A 1 -23.24 -2.84 -5.46
N ASN A 2 -22.30 -3.58 -6.05
CA ASN A 2 -21.75 -4.80 -5.43
C ASN A 2 -20.57 -4.42 -4.53
N ARG A 3 -20.79 -4.44 -3.20
CA ARG A 3 -19.74 -4.33 -2.18
C ARG A 3 -19.31 -5.75 -1.77
N PRO A 4 -18.03 -5.98 -1.40
CA PRO A 4 -17.58 -7.31 -0.98
C PRO A 4 -18.40 -7.78 0.25
N PRO A 5 -18.81 -9.06 0.31
CA PRO A 5 -19.55 -9.62 1.44
C PRO A 5 -18.82 -9.45 2.79
N ALA A 6 -19.57 -9.22 3.87
CA ALA A 6 -19.05 -8.99 5.22
C ALA A 6 -18.13 -10.12 5.75
N TRP A 7 -18.32 -11.36 5.29
CA TRP A 7 -17.48 -12.50 5.67
C TRP A 7 -16.05 -12.40 5.10
N ILE A 8 -15.87 -11.74 3.95
CA ILE A 8 -14.54 -11.53 3.34
C ILE A 8 -13.73 -10.54 4.17
N THR A 9 -14.38 -9.48 4.67
CA THR A 9 -13.73 -8.56 5.61
C THR A 9 -13.30 -9.28 6.88
N SER A 10 -14.15 -10.15 7.43
CA SER A 10 -13.81 -10.93 8.62
C SER A 10 -12.70 -11.95 8.37
N ILE A 11 -12.71 -12.68 7.25
CA ILE A 11 -11.66 -13.68 6.93
C ILE A 11 -10.36 -12.99 6.54
N SER A 12 -10.39 -11.92 5.74
CA SER A 12 -9.20 -11.14 5.43
C SER A 12 -8.65 -10.44 6.68
N TYR A 13 -9.49 -10.05 7.64
CA TYR A 13 -9.05 -9.59 8.96
C TYR A 13 -8.41 -10.72 9.77
N LEU A 14 -9.02 -11.91 9.84
CA LEU A 14 -8.46 -13.07 10.55
C LEU A 14 -7.16 -13.56 9.91
N ALA A 15 -7.08 -13.55 8.57
CA ALA A 15 -5.84 -13.77 7.84
C ALA A 15 -4.85 -12.66 8.14
N ALA A 16 -5.29 -11.41 8.23
CA ALA A 16 -4.47 -10.28 8.65
C ALA A 16 -4.11 -10.27 10.14
N ASP A 17 -4.76 -11.06 10.98
CA ASP A 17 -4.38 -11.22 12.39
C ASP A 17 -3.41 -12.40 12.52
N ARG A 18 -3.71 -13.50 11.80
CA ARG A 18 -2.89 -14.73 11.79
C ARG A 18 -1.56 -14.57 11.07
N LEU A 19 -1.52 -13.83 9.95
CA LEU A 19 -0.29 -13.50 9.24
C LEU A 19 0.54 -12.41 9.98
N PHE A 20 -0.05 -11.72 10.96
CA PHE A 20 0.53 -10.53 11.60
C PHE A 20 0.51 -10.62 13.12
N GLN A 21 1.15 -11.64 13.68
CA GLN A 21 1.28 -11.77 15.13
C GLN A 21 2.04 -10.59 15.74
N ASN A 22 1.51 -10.02 16.82
CA ASN A 22 2.09 -8.91 17.60
C ASN A 22 2.31 -7.57 16.87
N GLY A 23 1.60 -7.33 15.76
CA GLY A 23 1.59 -6.02 15.08
C GLY A 23 2.90 -5.62 14.40
N LYS A 24 3.89 -6.52 14.32
CA LYS A 24 5.16 -6.31 13.62
C LYS A 24 5.12 -7.01 12.27
N CYS A 25 5.56 -6.29 11.23
CA CYS A 25 5.81 -6.87 9.91
C CYS A 25 7.09 -7.72 9.97
N GLY A 26 6.94 -9.02 10.24
CA GLY A 26 8.04 -9.98 10.21
C GLY A 26 8.58 -10.23 8.79
N LEU A 27 9.72 -10.89 8.68
CA LEU A 27 10.34 -11.23 7.39
C LEU A 27 9.39 -12.05 6.48
N SER A 28 8.65 -13.00 7.05
CA SER A 28 7.67 -13.81 6.32
C SER A 28 6.55 -12.96 5.71
N PHE A 29 6.17 -11.86 6.36
CA PHE A 29 5.18 -10.92 5.86
C PHE A 29 5.71 -10.15 4.64
N LEU A 30 6.92 -9.60 4.75
CA LEU A 30 7.58 -8.90 3.64
C LEU A 30 7.80 -9.82 2.44
N MET A 31 8.16 -11.08 2.66
CA MET A 31 8.29 -12.04 1.56
C MET A 31 6.95 -12.33 0.86
N ASN A 32 5.85 -12.44 1.63
CA ASN A 32 4.53 -12.66 1.06
C ASN A 32 4.00 -11.45 0.29
N ILE A 33 4.23 -10.21 0.77
CA ILE A 33 3.79 -9.02 0.03
C ILE A 33 4.48 -8.95 -1.31
N GLN A 34 5.79 -9.20 -1.32
CA GLN A 34 6.57 -9.10 -2.56
C GLN A 34 6.18 -10.16 -3.58
N ARG A 35 5.89 -11.39 -3.13
CA ARG A 35 5.39 -12.43 -4.04
C ARG A 35 4.06 -12.04 -4.68
N VAL A 36 3.12 -11.47 -3.91
CA VAL A 36 1.82 -11.07 -4.43
C VAL A 36 1.90 -9.83 -5.30
N LEU A 37 2.69 -8.83 -4.93
CA LEU A 37 2.96 -7.64 -5.78
C LEU A 37 3.58 -8.06 -7.11
N ARG A 38 4.53 -9.01 -7.12
CA ARG A 38 5.15 -9.50 -8.34
C ARG A 38 4.13 -10.17 -9.26
N TRP A 39 3.26 -11.04 -8.73
CA TRP A 39 2.21 -11.69 -9.51
C TRP A 39 1.16 -10.70 -10.04
N MET A 40 0.77 -9.72 -9.21
CA MET A 40 -0.22 -8.70 -9.60
C MET A 40 0.31 -7.63 -10.56
N GLY A 41 1.64 -7.56 -10.74
CA GLY A 41 2.28 -6.71 -11.74
C GLY A 41 2.25 -7.30 -13.16
N LEU A 42 1.82 -8.54 -13.35
CA LEU A 42 1.67 -9.12 -14.69
C LEU A 42 0.52 -8.42 -15.47
N GLU A 43 0.47 -8.59 -16.79
CA GLU A 43 -0.51 -7.88 -17.65
C GLU A 43 -1.97 -8.33 -17.43
N SER A 44 -2.19 -9.62 -17.13
CA SER A 44 -3.52 -10.21 -16.96
C SER A 44 -3.88 -10.66 -15.53
N PRO A 45 -3.81 -9.81 -14.49
CA PRO A 45 -4.29 -10.15 -13.17
C PRO A 45 -5.82 -10.04 -13.13
N ILE A 46 -6.46 -10.84 -12.27
CA ILE A 46 -7.91 -10.87 -12.11
C ILE A 46 -8.32 -9.78 -11.09
N PRO A 47 -9.42 -9.01 -11.31
CA PRO A 47 -9.86 -8.02 -10.34
C PRO A 47 -10.40 -8.71 -9.09
N LEU A 48 -10.10 -8.15 -7.92
CA LEU A 48 -10.62 -8.64 -6.64
C LEU A 48 -12.13 -8.84 -6.69
N SER A 49 -12.89 -7.88 -7.23
CA SER A 49 -14.35 -7.98 -7.31
C SER A 49 -14.83 -9.16 -8.15
N VAL A 50 -14.09 -9.58 -9.18
CA VAL A 50 -14.46 -10.76 -9.99
C VAL A 50 -14.17 -12.05 -9.23
N LEU A 51 -13.07 -12.08 -8.49
CA LEU A 51 -12.77 -13.14 -7.52
C LEU A 51 -13.81 -13.21 -6.38
N PHE A 52 -14.45 -12.09 -6.06
CA PHE A 52 -15.46 -11.97 -4.99
C PHE A 52 -16.92 -12.13 -5.42
N LEU A 53 -17.22 -12.15 -6.73
CA LEU A 53 -18.59 -12.10 -7.27
C LEU A 53 -19.10 -13.41 -7.87
N VAL A 54 -18.35 -14.50 -7.78
CA VAL A 54 -18.92 -15.80 -8.14
C VAL A 54 -20.02 -16.11 -7.13
N LYS A 55 -21.26 -16.16 -7.61
CA LYS A 55 -22.41 -16.64 -6.82
C LYS A 55 -22.11 -18.09 -6.46
N ILE A 56 -21.85 -18.32 -5.18
CA ILE A 56 -21.66 -19.66 -4.61
C ILE A 56 -23.03 -20.34 -4.66
N ASN A 57 -23.19 -21.30 -5.57
CA ASN A 57 -24.41 -22.10 -5.63
C ASN A 57 -24.25 -23.41 -4.85
N HIS A 58 -23.01 -23.91 -4.69
CA HIS A 58 -22.70 -25.12 -3.92
C HIS A 58 -21.45 -24.96 -3.03
N ALA A 59 -21.47 -25.58 -1.85
CA ALA A 59 -20.39 -25.51 -0.87
C ALA A 59 -19.07 -26.16 -1.35
N SER A 60 -19.12 -27.05 -2.34
CA SER A 60 -17.94 -27.65 -2.97
C SER A 60 -17.18 -26.70 -3.91
N GLU A 61 -17.78 -25.57 -4.30
CA GLU A 61 -17.14 -24.52 -5.10
C GLU A 61 -16.30 -23.55 -4.25
N ILE A 62 -16.40 -23.67 -2.91
CA ILE A 62 -15.69 -22.83 -1.93
C ILE A 62 -14.17 -23.04 -2.02
N ASP A 63 -13.70 -24.24 -2.34
CA ASP A 63 -12.27 -24.55 -2.33
C ASP A 63 -11.56 -24.22 -3.67
N GLU A 64 -12.28 -24.18 -4.80
CA GLU A 64 -11.71 -23.92 -6.13
C GLU A 64 -11.72 -22.45 -6.57
N ILE A 65 -12.65 -21.63 -6.06
CA ILE A 65 -12.80 -20.22 -6.48
C ILE A 65 -11.99 -19.25 -5.62
N ILE A 66 -11.65 -19.68 -4.40
CA ILE A 66 -11.02 -18.82 -3.42
C ILE A 66 -9.50 -18.84 -3.65
N ASP A 67 -9.08 -18.12 -4.69
CA ASP A 67 -7.67 -17.96 -5.01
C ASP A 67 -6.92 -17.35 -3.80
N TYR A 68 -5.94 -18.09 -3.29
CA TYR A 68 -5.00 -17.71 -2.25
C TYR A 68 -4.48 -16.26 -2.41
N ILE A 69 -4.29 -15.82 -3.65
CA ILE A 69 -3.82 -14.48 -4.00
C ILE A 69 -4.86 -13.40 -3.65
N SER A 70 -6.14 -13.69 -3.83
CA SER A 70 -7.25 -12.79 -3.49
C SER A 70 -7.33 -12.54 -1.99
N TYR A 71 -7.19 -13.60 -1.19
CA TYR A 71 -7.17 -13.48 0.26
C TYR A 71 -5.98 -12.66 0.74
N ILE A 72 -4.81 -12.93 0.18
CA ILE A 72 -3.60 -12.23 0.59
C ILE A 72 -3.69 -10.75 0.23
N LYS A 73 -4.13 -10.39 -0.98
CA LYS A 73 -4.37 -8.98 -1.31
C LYS A 73 -5.41 -8.36 -0.38
N GLY A 74 -6.51 -9.06 -0.12
CA GLY A 74 -7.53 -8.58 0.83
C GLY A 74 -6.94 -8.28 2.20
N ALA A 75 -6.12 -9.18 2.74
CA ALA A 75 -5.42 -9.00 4.02
C ALA A 75 -4.46 -7.80 3.99
N PHE A 76 -3.69 -7.61 2.91
CA PHE A 76 -2.81 -6.46 2.76
C PHE A 76 -3.56 -5.12 2.64
N VAL A 77 -4.66 -5.08 1.89
CA VAL A 77 -5.47 -3.86 1.76
C VAL A 77 -6.11 -3.50 3.10
N ILE A 78 -6.60 -4.50 3.86
CA ILE A 78 -7.11 -4.28 5.22
C ILE A 78 -6.01 -3.77 6.15
N ARG A 79 -4.81 -4.35 6.09
CA ARG A 79 -3.66 -3.88 6.88
C ARG A 79 -3.31 -2.44 6.56
N MET A 80 -3.23 -2.10 5.28
CA MET A 80 -2.97 -0.74 4.82
C MET A 80 -4.00 0.23 5.38
N LEU A 81 -5.29 -0.13 5.35
CA LEU A 81 -6.35 0.66 5.95
C LEU A 81 -6.18 0.79 7.48
N GLN A 82 -5.85 -0.29 8.18
CA GLN A 82 -5.61 -0.27 9.63
C GLN A 82 -4.41 0.63 9.99
N SER A 83 -3.34 0.58 9.19
CA SER A 83 -2.15 1.42 9.37
C SER A 83 -2.50 2.91 9.22
N TYR A 84 -3.32 3.23 8.23
CA TYR A 84 -3.79 4.58 7.94
C TYR A 84 -4.74 5.14 9.01
N LEU A 85 -5.77 4.39 9.40
CA LEU A 85 -6.77 4.81 10.40
C LEU A 85 -6.22 4.76 11.83
N GLY A 86 -5.10 4.06 12.04
CA GLY A 86 -4.58 3.74 13.36
C GLY A 86 -5.27 2.55 14.01
N ALA A 87 -4.48 1.74 14.73
CA ALA A 87 -4.93 0.47 15.31
C ALA A 87 -6.11 0.62 16.29
N ASN A 88 -6.20 1.74 17.00
CA ASN A 88 -7.26 1.98 17.99
C ASN A 88 -8.63 2.20 17.32
N CYS A 89 -8.69 3.06 16.30
CA CYS A 89 -9.93 3.31 15.53
C CYS A 89 -10.41 2.02 14.89
N PHE A 90 -9.51 1.29 14.24
CA PHE A 90 -9.85 0.05 13.54
C PHE A 90 -10.36 -1.04 14.50
N ARG A 91 -9.67 -1.27 15.64
CA ARG A 91 -10.05 -2.29 16.62
C ARG A 91 -11.40 -2.00 17.27
N LEU A 92 -11.71 -0.73 17.53
CA LEU A 92 -13.01 -0.35 18.07
C LEU A 92 -14.12 -0.74 17.10
N VAL A 93 -13.99 -0.40 15.81
CA VAL A 93 -15.03 -0.69 14.82
C VAL A 93 -15.17 -2.20 14.56
N VAL A 94 -14.07 -2.95 14.50
CA VAL A 94 -14.12 -4.43 14.33
C VAL A 94 -14.82 -5.13 15.50
N ARG A 95 -14.69 -4.61 16.72
CA ARG A 95 -15.35 -5.21 17.91
C ARG A 95 -16.88 -5.07 17.88
N PHE A 96 -17.41 -4.06 17.22
CA PHE A 96 -18.84 -3.75 17.27
C PHE A 96 -19.60 -4.09 15.97
N TYR A 97 -18.91 -4.32 14.85
CA TYR A 97 -19.56 -4.47 13.55
C TYR A 97 -19.12 -5.75 12.82
N THR A 98 -20.04 -6.71 12.70
CA THR A 98 -19.91 -7.94 11.90
C THR A 98 -20.83 -7.95 10.66
N ASP A 99 -21.49 -6.84 10.36
CA ASP A 99 -22.52 -6.72 9.31
C ASP A 99 -22.04 -5.90 8.09
N LYS A 100 -22.84 -5.92 7.01
CA LYS A 100 -22.74 -5.19 5.72
C LYS A 100 -22.44 -3.69 5.83
N ARG A 101 -22.56 -3.11 7.02
CA ARG A 101 -22.26 -1.69 7.32
C ARG A 101 -20.82 -1.45 7.78
N PHE A 102 -19.95 -2.46 7.81
CA PHE A 102 -18.57 -2.35 8.30
C PHE A 102 -17.80 -1.13 7.74
N TRP A 103 -17.79 -0.94 6.42
CA TRP A 103 -17.08 0.20 5.80
C TRP A 103 -17.70 1.55 6.17
N THR A 104 -19.02 1.60 6.32
CA THR A 104 -19.74 2.80 6.77
C THR A 104 -19.40 3.13 8.22
N ALA A 105 -19.35 2.13 9.10
CA ALA A 105 -18.97 2.33 10.50
C ALA A 105 -17.52 2.81 10.65
N LEU A 106 -16.60 2.30 9.82
CA LEU A 106 -15.22 2.80 9.78
C LEU A 106 -15.16 4.26 9.29
N GLU A 107 -15.91 4.61 8.26
CA GLU A 107 -16.00 5.97 7.74
C GLU A 107 -16.56 6.94 8.79
N GLU A 108 -17.66 6.59 9.47
CA GLU A 108 -18.24 7.38 10.56
C GLU A 108 -17.30 7.51 11.75
N GLY A 109 -16.62 6.43 12.15
CA GLY A 109 -15.74 6.41 13.32
C GLY A 109 -14.40 7.11 13.11
N SER A 110 -13.93 7.20 11.86
CA SER A 110 -12.64 7.82 11.53
C SER A 110 -12.75 9.21 10.91
N GLY A 111 -13.89 9.54 10.29
CA GLY A 111 -14.03 10.74 9.45
C GLY A 111 -13.35 10.64 8.07
N GLU A 112 -12.75 9.49 7.76
CA GLU A 112 -12.04 9.24 6.50
C GLU A 112 -12.96 8.60 5.46
N PRO A 113 -12.78 8.85 4.15
CA PRO A 113 -13.66 8.34 3.09
C PRO A 113 -13.39 6.84 2.78
N VAL A 114 -13.57 5.98 3.78
CA VAL A 114 -13.21 4.54 3.75
C VAL A 114 -13.96 3.80 2.64
N ASN A 115 -15.23 4.12 2.37
CA ASN A 115 -15.97 3.48 1.27
C ASN A 115 -15.34 3.81 -0.09
N LYS A 116 -14.94 5.06 -0.33
CA LYS A 116 -14.29 5.46 -1.59
C LYS A 116 -12.96 4.72 -1.75
N LEU A 117 -12.16 4.70 -0.69
CA LEU A 117 -10.90 3.96 -0.61
C LEU A 117 -11.14 2.49 -0.97
N MET A 118 -11.93 1.77 -0.20
CA MET A 118 -12.12 0.32 -0.39
C MET A 118 -12.75 -0.04 -1.73
N ASN A 119 -13.63 0.81 -2.27
CA ASN A 119 -14.16 0.61 -3.61
C ASN A 119 -13.06 0.67 -4.68
N SER A 120 -12.12 1.62 -4.59
CA SER A 120 -11.01 1.71 -5.56
C SER A 120 -10.07 0.50 -5.49
N TRP A 121 -9.83 -0.06 -4.31
CA TRP A 121 -8.95 -1.23 -4.17
C TRP A 121 -9.60 -2.55 -4.55
N THR A 122 -10.91 -2.68 -4.38
CA THR A 122 -11.61 -3.97 -4.57
C THR A 122 -12.17 -4.15 -5.98
N LYS A 123 -12.47 -3.07 -6.72
CA LYS A 123 -13.15 -3.17 -8.02
C LYS A 123 -12.24 -3.21 -9.24
N GLN A 124 -10.94 -2.96 -9.07
CA GLN A 124 -9.99 -2.94 -10.19
C GLN A 124 -8.83 -3.93 -10.02
N LYS A 125 -8.21 -4.25 -11.15
CA LYS A 125 -7.07 -5.17 -11.27
C LYS A 125 -5.77 -4.48 -10.87
N GLY A 126 -4.82 -5.25 -10.37
CA GLY A 126 -3.49 -4.75 -10.04
C GLY A 126 -3.46 -3.82 -8.82
N TYR A 127 -2.47 -2.93 -8.80
CA TYR A 127 -2.17 -1.98 -7.73
C TYR A 127 -1.35 -0.81 -8.29
N PRO A 128 -1.27 0.33 -7.57
CA PRO A 128 -0.53 1.49 -8.05
C PRO A 128 0.97 1.42 -7.76
N VAL A 129 1.74 2.05 -8.63
CA VAL A 129 3.06 2.62 -8.29
C VAL A 129 2.90 4.12 -8.10
N LEU A 130 3.56 4.66 -7.08
CA LEU A 130 3.58 6.08 -6.77
C LEU A 130 4.95 6.66 -7.10
N SER A 131 5.01 7.51 -8.11
CA SER A 131 6.17 8.35 -8.35
C SER A 131 6.14 9.55 -7.41
N VAL A 132 7.26 9.86 -6.76
CA VAL A 132 7.40 11.00 -5.86
C VAL A 132 8.67 11.78 -6.17
N LYS A 133 8.53 13.11 -6.23
CA LYS A 133 9.64 14.05 -6.42
C LYS A 133 9.44 15.31 -5.60
N VAL A 134 10.52 16.05 -5.39
CA VAL A 134 10.46 17.37 -4.77
C VAL A 134 10.40 18.46 -5.84
N LYS A 135 9.41 19.35 -5.75
CA LYS A 135 9.36 20.58 -6.55
C LYS A 135 8.89 21.74 -5.68
N ASP A 136 9.67 22.82 -5.64
CA ASP A 136 9.33 24.04 -4.88
C ASP A 136 9.00 23.76 -3.39
N GLN A 137 9.77 22.88 -2.74
CA GLN A 137 9.56 22.40 -1.35
C GLN A 137 8.23 21.64 -1.13
N LYS A 138 7.64 21.11 -2.20
CA LYS A 138 6.46 20.25 -2.16
C LYS A 138 6.81 18.87 -2.68
N LEU A 139 6.27 17.84 -2.03
CA LEU A 139 6.20 16.52 -2.61
C LEU A 139 5.13 16.52 -3.68
N VAL A 140 5.50 16.16 -4.90
CA VAL A 140 4.58 15.92 -6.01
C VAL A 140 4.43 14.41 -6.14
N PHE A 141 3.20 13.93 -6.01
CA PHE A 141 2.86 12.52 -6.16
C PHE A 141 2.16 12.32 -7.48
N ASP A 142 2.58 11.32 -8.23
CA ASP A 142 1.89 10.84 -9.43
C ASP A 142 1.65 9.33 -9.28
N GLN A 143 0.46 8.85 -9.63
CA GLN A 143 0.14 7.42 -9.60
C GLN A 143 -0.23 6.87 -10.97
N SER A 144 0.15 5.62 -11.20
CA SER A 144 -0.31 4.80 -12.31
C SER A 144 -0.43 3.35 -11.87
N ARG A 145 -1.08 2.51 -12.67
CA ARG A 145 -1.03 1.06 -12.43
C ARG A 145 0.39 0.54 -12.67
N PHE A 146 0.90 -0.25 -11.73
CA PHE A 146 2.17 -0.94 -11.90
C PHE A 146 2.01 -2.12 -12.87
N LEU A 147 2.92 -2.22 -13.84
CA LEU A 147 3.08 -3.38 -14.71
C LEU A 147 4.57 -3.78 -14.74
N ALA A 148 4.85 -5.08 -14.64
CA ALA A 148 6.20 -5.62 -14.66
C ALA A 148 6.89 -5.45 -16.02
N SER A 149 6.13 -5.19 -17.08
CA SER A 149 6.63 -4.80 -18.40
C SER A 149 7.38 -3.45 -18.39
N GLY A 150 7.19 -2.63 -17.36
CA GLY A 150 7.73 -1.26 -17.28
C GLY A 150 6.85 -0.21 -17.93
N THR A 151 5.68 -0.60 -18.46
CA THR A 151 4.68 0.34 -18.97
C THR A 151 3.75 0.81 -17.85
N HIS A 152 3.27 2.04 -17.96
CA HIS A 152 2.26 2.56 -17.04
C HIS A 152 0.87 2.16 -17.53
N GLY A 153 0.13 1.41 -16.71
CA GLY A 153 -1.25 1.05 -17.02
C GLY A 153 -2.27 2.05 -16.48
N ASP A 154 -3.47 2.00 -17.04
CA ASP A 154 -4.60 2.79 -16.54
C ASP A 154 -5.10 2.28 -15.18
N GLY A 155 -5.47 3.22 -14.32
CA GLY A 155 -6.10 2.96 -13.04
C GLY A 155 -5.87 4.12 -12.07
N GLN A 156 -6.86 4.34 -11.19
CA GLN A 156 -6.77 5.35 -10.14
C GLN A 156 -7.20 4.72 -8.83
N TRP A 157 -6.33 4.77 -7.83
CA TRP A 157 -6.60 4.30 -6.48
C TRP A 157 -6.72 5.50 -5.55
N THR A 158 -7.58 5.38 -4.53
CA THR A 158 -7.48 6.26 -3.37
C THR A 158 -6.48 5.63 -2.41
N VAL A 159 -5.25 6.16 -2.40
CA VAL A 159 -4.10 5.54 -1.73
C VAL A 159 -3.84 6.22 -0.39
N PRO A 160 -3.99 5.50 0.74
CA PRO A 160 -3.59 6.01 2.04
C PRO A 160 -2.07 5.90 2.21
N ILE A 161 -1.38 7.02 2.09
CA ILE A 161 0.08 7.09 2.16
C ILE A 161 0.50 7.39 3.59
N THR A 162 1.23 6.45 4.20
CA THR A 162 1.98 6.71 5.44
C THR A 162 3.37 7.20 5.08
N LEU A 163 3.88 8.22 5.76
CA LEU A 163 5.19 8.79 5.47
C LEU A 163 5.89 9.41 6.67
N CYS A 164 7.20 9.52 6.61
CA CYS A 164 8.02 10.30 7.54
C CYS A 164 9.09 11.09 6.78
N CYS A 165 9.50 12.23 7.34
CA CYS A 165 10.42 13.18 6.72
C CYS A 165 11.45 13.68 7.75
N GLY A 166 12.74 13.42 7.50
CA GLY A 166 13.86 13.84 8.36
C GLY A 166 13.96 13.13 9.72
N SER A 167 12.84 12.66 10.28
CA SER A 167 12.76 11.89 11.51
C SER A 167 11.76 10.75 11.36
N TYR A 168 12.17 9.54 11.74
CA TYR A 168 11.33 8.34 11.61
C TYR A 168 10.16 8.30 12.60
N ASP A 169 10.31 9.00 13.74
CA ASP A 169 9.31 9.06 14.80
C ASP A 169 8.17 10.02 14.45
N VAL A 170 8.43 10.99 13.58
CA VAL A 170 7.42 11.94 13.09
C VAL A 170 6.72 11.34 11.88
N ARG A 171 5.68 10.54 12.15
CA ARG A 171 4.86 9.90 11.13
C ARG A 171 3.66 10.76 10.76
N LYS A 172 3.34 10.79 9.47
CA LYS A 172 2.23 11.52 8.87
C LYS A 172 1.45 10.61 7.93
N ASN A 173 0.18 10.95 7.75
CA ASN A 173 -0.71 10.29 6.82
C ASN A 173 -1.18 11.30 5.78
N PHE A 174 -1.24 10.88 4.52
CA PHE A 174 -1.73 11.66 3.40
C PHE A 174 -2.59 10.77 2.51
N LEU A 175 -3.77 11.26 2.12
CA LEU A 175 -4.68 10.49 1.28
C LEU A 175 -4.62 10.99 -0.17
N LEU A 176 -3.92 10.26 -1.03
CA LEU A 176 -3.88 10.53 -2.46
C LEU A 176 -5.18 10.05 -3.10
N GLN A 177 -6.04 10.96 -3.55
CA GLN A 177 -7.35 10.67 -4.11
C GLN A 177 -7.38 10.79 -5.64
N LYS A 178 -6.48 11.58 -6.23
CA LYS A 178 -6.35 11.84 -7.67
C LYS A 178 -5.08 11.22 -8.23
N ASN A 179 -4.94 11.24 -9.55
CA ASN A 179 -3.74 10.77 -10.23
C ASN A 179 -2.50 11.58 -9.86
N SER A 180 -2.68 12.87 -9.57
CA SER A 180 -1.60 13.76 -9.16
C SER A 180 -2.07 14.70 -8.06
N GLU A 181 -1.30 14.78 -6.98
CA GLU A 181 -1.52 15.72 -5.87
C GLU A 181 -0.18 16.16 -5.26
N THR A 182 -0.21 17.24 -4.49
CA THR A 182 0.99 17.79 -3.85
C THR A 182 0.81 17.94 -2.35
N LEU A 183 1.89 17.76 -1.60
CA LEU A 183 1.93 17.96 -0.15
C LEU A 183 3.10 18.88 0.21
N ASP A 184 2.85 19.91 1.02
CA ASP A 184 3.90 20.82 1.47
C ASP A 184 4.82 20.11 2.47
N MET A 185 6.12 20.09 2.19
CA MET A 185 7.09 19.42 3.07
C MET A 185 7.15 20.06 4.47
N LYS A 186 6.74 21.32 4.61
CA LYS A 186 6.67 22.01 5.92
C LYS A 186 5.62 21.41 6.84
N GLU A 187 4.65 20.66 6.32
CA GLU A 187 3.63 19.95 7.11
C GLU A 187 4.16 18.61 7.66
N LEU A 188 5.29 18.15 7.13
CA LEU A 188 5.82 16.81 7.37
C LEU A 188 6.84 16.73 8.50
N THR A 189 7.48 17.85 8.83
CA THR A 189 8.50 17.91 9.88
C THR A 189 8.30 19.11 10.78
N SER A 190 8.63 18.92 12.06
CA SER A 190 8.69 20.01 13.03
C SER A 190 9.94 20.88 12.84
N ASP A 191 11.00 20.32 12.24
CA ASP A 191 12.24 21.03 11.92
C ASP A 191 12.20 21.56 10.48
N LYS A 192 11.93 22.86 10.36
CA LYS A 192 11.83 23.55 9.07
C LYS A 192 13.18 24.02 8.52
N SER A 193 14.27 23.86 9.28
CA SER A 193 15.59 24.41 8.93
C SER A 193 16.31 23.62 7.84
N ASN A 194 16.03 22.31 7.71
CA ASN A 194 16.76 21.39 6.84
C ASN A 194 15.88 20.69 5.77
N LEU A 195 14.78 21.32 5.35
CA LEU A 195 13.86 20.73 4.34
C LEU A 195 14.56 20.38 3.02
N ALA A 196 15.58 21.15 2.64
CA ALA A 196 16.30 20.97 1.38
C ALA A 196 17.15 19.69 1.35
N SER A 197 17.50 19.11 2.49
CA SER A 197 18.31 17.86 2.58
C SER A 197 17.57 16.73 3.30
N ALA A 198 16.33 16.96 3.73
CA ALA A 198 15.55 15.96 4.44
C ALA A 198 15.24 14.77 3.53
N TRP A 199 15.52 13.56 4.04
CA TRP A 199 15.06 12.31 3.45
C TRP A 199 13.56 12.15 3.67
N VAL A 200 12.89 11.44 2.76
CA VAL A 200 11.46 11.12 2.85
C VAL A 200 11.28 9.63 2.65
N LYS A 201 10.56 8.99 3.57
CA LYS A 201 10.16 7.59 3.44
C LYS A 201 8.65 7.50 3.36
N LEU A 202 8.13 7.06 2.21
CA LEU A 202 6.75 6.67 2.01
C LEU A 202 6.54 5.18 2.34
N ASN A 203 5.29 4.78 2.59
CA ASN A 203 4.92 3.41 2.94
C ASN A 203 5.68 2.91 4.17
N VAL A 204 5.58 3.65 5.27
CA VAL A 204 6.24 3.32 6.55
C VAL A 204 5.77 1.93 7.02
N ASP A 205 6.74 1.15 7.51
CA ASP A 205 6.60 -0.26 7.90
C ASP A 205 6.12 -1.20 6.78
N GLN A 206 6.15 -0.76 5.51
CA GLN A 206 5.75 -1.56 4.35
C GLN A 206 4.32 -2.13 4.48
N THR A 207 3.41 -1.30 5.00
CA THR A 207 2.02 -1.70 5.29
C THR A 207 1.07 -1.51 4.11
N GLY A 208 1.45 -0.66 3.16
CA GLY A 208 0.71 -0.32 1.95
C GLY A 208 0.88 -1.34 0.83
N PHE A 209 -0.21 -1.65 0.14
CA PHE A 209 -0.23 -2.52 -1.04
C PHE A 209 0.04 -1.73 -2.32
N TYR A 210 1.18 -1.05 -2.37
CA TYR A 210 1.62 -0.24 -3.50
C TYR A 210 3.15 -0.15 -3.54
N ARG A 211 3.68 0.24 -4.70
CA ARG A 211 5.11 0.51 -4.88
C ARG A 211 5.37 2.01 -4.88
N VAL A 212 6.60 2.39 -4.57
CA VAL A 212 7.06 3.77 -4.56
C VAL A 212 8.29 3.87 -5.43
N GLU A 213 8.29 4.87 -6.30
CA GLU A 213 9.40 5.27 -7.15
C GLU A 213 9.80 6.68 -6.73
N TYR A 214 11.02 6.83 -6.22
CA TYR A 214 11.57 8.12 -5.83
C TYR A 214 12.34 8.69 -7.02
N ASP A 215 12.37 10.01 -7.17
CA ASP A 215 13.36 10.64 -8.04
C ASP A 215 14.78 10.47 -7.50
N GLU A 216 15.78 10.68 -8.35
CA GLU A 216 17.19 10.42 -8.04
C GLU A 216 17.66 11.15 -6.77
N ASP A 217 17.18 12.37 -6.55
CA ASP A 217 17.52 13.19 -5.40
C ASP A 217 16.91 12.64 -4.09
N LEU A 218 15.61 12.31 -4.07
CA LEU A 218 15.00 11.68 -2.89
C LEU A 218 15.56 10.28 -2.63
N GLU A 219 15.87 9.52 -3.68
CA GLU A 219 16.50 8.21 -3.59
C GLU A 219 17.86 8.30 -2.90
N ALA A 220 18.74 9.21 -3.35
CA ALA A 220 20.05 9.41 -2.74
C ALA A 220 19.96 9.80 -1.24
N ARG A 221 19.02 10.69 -0.90
CA ARG A 221 18.76 11.07 0.51
C ARG A 221 18.25 9.90 1.33
N LEU A 222 17.34 9.11 0.78
CA LEU A 222 16.79 7.93 1.44
C LEU A 222 17.86 6.85 1.65
N GLN A 223 18.74 6.63 0.67
CA GLN A 223 19.88 5.72 0.78
C GLN A 223 20.80 6.15 1.93
N ASN A 224 21.14 7.43 2.02
CA ASN A 224 21.93 7.94 3.13
C ASN A 224 21.25 7.69 4.50
N ALA A 225 19.93 7.86 4.59
CA ALA A 225 19.19 7.54 5.81
C ALA A 225 19.21 6.05 6.17
N ILE A 226 19.21 5.16 5.17
CA ILE A 226 19.32 3.70 5.35
C ILE A 226 20.71 3.33 5.88
N GLU A 227 21.77 3.88 5.29
CA GLU A 227 23.16 3.66 5.68
C GLU A 227 23.42 4.12 7.12
N ASN A 228 22.89 5.28 7.48
CA ASN A 228 22.95 5.83 8.84
C ASN A 228 21.97 5.18 9.83
N LYS A 229 21.18 4.18 9.40
CA LYS A 229 20.23 3.42 10.22
C LYS A 229 19.14 4.27 10.87
N TYR A 230 18.72 5.34 10.20
CA TYR A 230 17.61 6.19 10.67
C TYR A 230 16.23 5.55 10.47
N LEU A 231 16.12 4.51 9.65
CA LEU A 231 14.88 3.77 9.40
C LEU A 231 14.83 2.45 10.18
N SER A 232 13.62 1.96 10.44
CA SER A 232 13.42 0.62 11.02
C SER A 232 14.03 -0.48 10.15
N THR A 233 14.33 -1.64 10.74
CA THR A 233 14.83 -2.80 9.99
C THR A 233 13.85 -3.24 8.89
N THR A 234 12.54 -3.18 9.14
CA THR A 234 11.50 -3.48 8.15
C THR A 234 11.57 -2.53 6.96
N ASP A 235 11.68 -1.23 7.21
CA ASP A 235 11.73 -0.24 6.14
C ASP A 235 13.03 -0.29 5.36
N ARG A 236 14.17 -0.52 6.01
CA ARG A 236 15.44 -0.75 5.33
C ARG A 236 15.37 -1.97 4.42
N PHE A 237 14.83 -3.09 4.90
CA PHE A 237 14.68 -4.29 4.09
C PHE A 237 13.74 -4.08 2.90
N GLY A 238 12.58 -3.45 3.13
CA GLY A 238 11.60 -3.20 2.08
C GLY A 238 12.09 -2.24 0.99
N SER A 239 12.98 -1.29 1.33
CA SER A 239 13.58 -0.38 0.35
C SER A 239 14.53 -1.08 -0.64
N PHE A 240 15.12 -2.22 -0.29
CA PHE A 240 15.99 -2.95 -1.24
C PHE A 240 15.23 -3.46 -2.48
N ASP A 241 13.96 -3.82 -2.36
CA ASP A 241 13.13 -4.24 -3.51
C ASP A 241 12.83 -3.07 -4.46
N ILE A 242 12.74 -1.84 -3.92
CA ILE A 242 12.51 -0.61 -4.69
C ILE A 242 13.73 -0.31 -5.56
N PHE A 243 14.93 -0.28 -4.97
CA PHE A 243 16.16 0.07 -5.68
C PHE A 243 16.63 -1.00 -6.67
N THR A 244 16.34 -2.28 -6.39
CA THR A 244 16.71 -3.36 -7.30
C THR A 244 15.85 -3.43 -8.54
N HIS A 245 14.62 -2.90 -8.54
CA HIS A 245 13.81 -2.83 -9.75
C HIS A 245 14.31 -1.77 -10.74
N THR A 246 14.79 -0.61 -10.27
CA THR A 246 15.48 0.38 -11.10
C THR A 246 16.74 -0.21 -11.75
N SER A 247 17.50 -1.02 -11.00
CA SER A 247 18.66 -1.76 -11.53
C SER A 247 18.27 -2.99 -12.38
N PHE A 248 17.09 -3.58 -12.21
CA PHE A 248 16.63 -4.73 -13.02
C PHE A 248 16.30 -4.30 -14.45
N TYR A 249 15.76 -3.08 -14.65
CA TYR A 249 15.59 -2.51 -15.99
C TYR A 249 16.93 -2.16 -16.66
N LEU A 250 17.93 -1.69 -15.90
CA LEU A 250 19.29 -1.49 -16.41
C LEU A 250 19.96 -2.82 -16.77
N MET A 251 19.76 -3.87 -15.99
CA MET A 251 20.29 -5.22 -16.27
C MET A 251 19.61 -5.88 -17.46
N MET A 252 18.30 -5.72 -17.64
CA MET A 252 17.57 -6.26 -18.80
C MET A 252 17.82 -5.45 -20.08
N GLY A 253 18.09 -4.14 -19.98
CA GLY A 253 18.49 -3.29 -21.11
C GLY A 253 19.94 -3.49 -21.59
N CYS A 254 20.77 -4.19 -20.82
CA CYS A 254 22.14 -4.56 -21.20
C CYS A 254 22.28 -5.99 -21.76
N VAL A 255 21.19 -6.75 -21.89
CA VAL A 255 21.22 -8.11 -22.47
C VAL A 255 20.88 -8.12 -23.97
N ASP A 256 20.39 -7.01 -24.52
CA ASP A 256 20.24 -6.81 -25.96
C ASP A 256 21.23 -5.73 -26.46
N GLY A 257 22.48 -6.14 -26.67
CA GLY A 257 23.56 -5.34 -27.25
C GLY A 257 24.73 -6.20 -27.69
#